data_AF-A0A1Y1YA99-F1
#
_entry.id   AF-A0A1Y1YA99-F1
#
_cell.length_a   1.000
_cell.length_b   1.000
_cell.length_c   1.000
_cell.angle_alpha   90.00
_cell.angle_beta   90.00
_cell.angle_gamma   90.00
#
_symmetry.space_group_name_H-M   'P 1'
#
loop_
_entity.id
_entity.type
_entity.pdbx_description
1 polymer ?
#
loop_
_entity_poly.entity_id
_entity_poly.type
_entity_poly.pdbx_seq_one_letter_code
_entity_poly.pdbx_strand_id
1 'polypeptide(L)'
;LLATVSLCLLGSVSGHMEIKSPAPRKSTFSKYYRSIGDIDYDMNGPLGIFPCKGYKAGYVEYSYNAGDTVQVQFDNGNTHSGGHCQFALSYDNDKTFVVLKTVVRDCFMKGLSFDVPIPATAPPSKRATLAWTWVNAVGNREYYMNCIDITIKGGVPGGTITGPKLMVANLPGYPTIPE
;
A
#
# COMPACT_ATOMS: atom_id res chain seq x y z
N LEU A 1 -51.61 -8.49 16.79
CA LEU A 1 -50.23 -8.88 16.40
C LEU A 1 -49.60 -7.68 15.69
N LEU A 2 -48.66 -7.00 16.34
CA LEU A 2 -47.88 -5.92 15.70
C LEU A 2 -46.48 -6.48 15.41
N ALA A 3 -46.16 -6.64 14.13
CA ALA A 3 -44.85 -7.07 13.67
C ALA A 3 -43.95 -5.83 13.56
N THR A 4 -43.01 -5.67 14.49
CA THR A 4 -41.92 -4.71 14.37
C THR A 4 -40.87 -5.26 13.39
N VAL A 5 -40.81 -4.68 12.20
CA VAL A 5 -39.73 -4.90 11.23
C VAL A 5 -38.51 -4.13 11.73
N SER A 6 -37.52 -4.85 12.25
CA SER A 6 -36.24 -4.28 12.65
C SER A 6 -35.38 -4.07 11.40
N LEU A 7 -35.28 -2.83 10.93
CA LEU A 7 -34.40 -2.45 9.84
C LEU A 7 -32.96 -2.36 10.38
N CYS A 8 -32.18 -3.43 10.21
CA CYS A 8 -30.73 -3.39 10.45
C CYS A 8 -30.10 -2.39 9.48
N LEU A 9 -29.81 -1.18 9.98
CA LEU A 9 -28.87 -0.27 9.34
C LEU A 9 -27.50 -0.97 9.29
N LEU A 10 -27.13 -1.48 8.12
CA LEU A 10 -25.75 -1.84 7.79
C LEU A 10 -24.93 -0.55 7.80
N GLY A 11 -24.47 -0.15 8.98
CA GLY A 11 -23.45 0.89 9.09
C GLY A 11 -22.22 0.41 8.34
N SER A 12 -21.86 1.11 7.26
CA SER A 12 -20.59 0.92 6.60
C SER A 12 -19.52 1.24 7.64
N VAL A 13 -18.88 0.23 8.20
CA VAL A 13 -17.69 0.45 9.03
C VAL A 13 -16.71 1.16 8.11
N SER A 14 -16.40 2.42 8.43
CA SER A 14 -15.39 3.18 7.69
C SER A 14 -14.13 2.32 7.66
N GLY A 15 -13.82 1.84 6.46
CA GLY A 15 -12.77 0.86 6.27
C GLY A 15 -11.43 1.43 6.71
N HIS A 16 -10.49 0.53 6.94
CA HIS A 16 -9.10 0.84 7.17
C HIS A 16 -8.49 1.64 6.01
N MET A 17 -7.18 1.91 6.05
CA MET A 17 -6.54 2.78 5.07
C MET A 17 -6.16 2.01 3.79
N GLU A 18 -6.45 2.60 2.62
CA GLU A 18 -6.05 2.10 1.30
C GLU A 18 -5.50 3.26 0.46
N ILE A 19 -4.51 2.97 -0.38
CA ILE A 19 -4.07 3.90 -1.41
C ILE A 19 -5.16 4.03 -2.47
N LYS A 20 -5.62 5.26 -2.68
CA LYS A 20 -6.52 5.64 -3.77
C LYS A 20 -5.78 5.92 -5.07
N SER A 21 -4.62 6.55 -4.99
CA SER A 21 -3.82 6.92 -6.16
C SER A 21 -2.33 6.95 -5.81
N PRO A 22 -1.44 6.27 -6.56
CA PRO A 22 -1.77 5.33 -7.64
C PRO A 22 -2.48 4.07 -7.10
N ALA A 23 -3.50 3.59 -7.81
CA ALA A 23 -4.36 2.51 -7.32
C ALA A 23 -3.61 1.16 -7.21
N PRO A 24 -3.77 0.40 -6.11
CA PRO A 24 -3.13 -0.89 -5.95
C PRO A 24 -3.78 -2.01 -6.77
N ARG A 25 -3.05 -3.13 -6.85
CA ARG A 25 -3.52 -4.38 -7.46
C ARG A 25 -4.93 -4.69 -6.96
N LYS A 26 -5.88 -4.95 -7.87
CA LYS A 26 -7.27 -5.31 -7.56
C LYS A 26 -8.09 -4.28 -6.80
N SER A 27 -7.58 -3.06 -6.59
CA SER A 27 -8.31 -1.98 -5.94
C SER A 27 -9.56 -1.57 -6.73
N THR A 28 -10.60 -1.19 -6.02
CA THR A 28 -11.78 -0.51 -6.59
C THR A 28 -11.42 0.83 -7.26
N PHE A 29 -10.28 1.44 -6.93
CA PHE A 29 -9.80 2.67 -7.55
C PHE A 29 -9.10 2.44 -8.89
N SER A 30 -8.63 1.21 -9.17
CA SER A 30 -7.99 0.87 -10.44
C SER A 30 -9.02 0.87 -11.56
N LYS A 31 -8.69 1.48 -12.71
CA LYS A 31 -9.56 1.43 -13.90
C LYS A 31 -9.46 0.06 -14.56
N TYR A 32 -8.25 -0.48 -14.66
CA TYR A 32 -7.99 -1.80 -15.23
C TYR A 32 -8.74 -2.90 -14.50
N TYR A 33 -8.54 -3.06 -13.19
CA TYR A 33 -9.12 -4.18 -12.44
C TYR A 33 -10.66 -4.11 -12.41
N ARG A 34 -11.24 -2.90 -12.37
CA ARG A 34 -12.68 -2.72 -12.51
C ARG A 34 -13.19 -3.17 -13.88
N SER A 35 -12.47 -2.84 -14.95
CA SER A 35 -12.90 -3.18 -16.31
C SER A 35 -12.96 -4.68 -16.58
N ILE A 36 -12.17 -5.47 -15.86
CA ILE A 36 -12.14 -6.93 -15.97
C ILE A 36 -12.88 -7.65 -14.85
N GLY A 37 -13.49 -6.91 -13.91
CA GLY A 37 -14.22 -7.49 -12.78
C GLY A 37 -13.36 -8.25 -11.76
N ASP A 38 -12.05 -7.99 -11.70
CA ASP A 38 -11.12 -8.65 -10.76
C ASP A 38 -10.78 -7.72 -9.59
N ILE A 39 -11.75 -7.52 -8.71
CA ILE A 39 -11.69 -6.57 -7.59
C ILE A 39 -11.59 -7.29 -6.25
N ASP A 40 -10.70 -6.79 -5.40
CA ASP A 40 -10.70 -7.06 -3.97
C ASP A 40 -11.43 -5.92 -3.25
N TYR A 41 -12.60 -6.23 -2.68
CA TYR A 41 -13.40 -5.26 -1.91
C TYR A 41 -12.89 -5.06 -0.47
N ASP A 42 -11.89 -5.83 -0.05
CA ASP A 42 -11.20 -5.72 1.25
C ASP A 42 -9.74 -5.22 1.07
N MET A 43 -9.46 -4.45 0.01
CA MET A 43 -8.11 -3.93 -0.27
C MET A 43 -7.57 -3.02 0.85
N ASN A 44 -8.46 -2.39 1.61
CA ASN A 44 -8.12 -1.60 2.78
C ASN A 44 -7.88 -2.44 4.05
N GLY A 45 -8.32 -3.69 4.10
CA GLY A 45 -8.17 -4.56 5.26
C GLY A 45 -6.72 -5.02 5.52
N PRO A 46 -6.47 -5.66 6.68
CA PRO A 46 -5.16 -6.23 7.01
C PRO A 46 -4.60 -7.14 5.90
N LEU A 47 -3.28 -7.26 5.84
CA LEU A 47 -2.58 -7.92 4.74
C LEU A 47 -2.91 -9.41 4.61
N GLY A 48 -2.97 -10.13 5.73
CA GLY A 48 -3.15 -11.59 5.75
C GLY A 48 -1.93 -12.35 5.19
N ILE A 49 -1.74 -12.32 3.87
CA ILE A 49 -0.65 -13.03 3.16
C ILE A 49 0.39 -12.02 2.67
N PHE A 50 1.61 -12.14 3.20
CA PHE A 50 2.75 -11.35 2.73
C PHE A 50 3.43 -12.01 1.51
N PRO A 51 3.86 -11.23 0.49
CA PRO A 51 3.59 -9.81 0.26
C PRO A 51 2.29 -9.58 -0.56
N CYS A 52 1.82 -8.32 -0.61
CA CYS A 52 0.79 -7.87 -1.57
C CYS A 52 -0.54 -8.66 -1.55
N LYS A 53 -1.01 -9.09 -0.36
CA LYS A 53 -2.18 -9.97 -0.13
C LYS A 53 -2.08 -11.31 -0.89
N GLY A 54 -0.87 -11.72 -1.28
CA GLY A 54 -0.63 -12.91 -2.11
C GLY A 54 -0.92 -12.70 -3.61
N TYR A 55 -1.27 -11.48 -4.03
CA TYR A 55 -1.54 -11.20 -5.44
C TYR A 55 -0.25 -11.15 -6.26
N LYS A 56 -0.29 -11.83 -7.41
CA LYS A 56 0.76 -11.74 -8.41
C LYS A 56 0.81 -10.34 -9.00
N ALA A 57 2.00 -9.96 -9.48
CA ALA A 57 2.18 -8.75 -10.28
C ALA A 57 1.18 -8.70 -11.45
N GLY A 58 0.55 -7.55 -11.65
CA GLY A 58 -0.58 -7.39 -12.55
C GLY A 58 -0.37 -6.31 -13.60
N TYR A 59 -1.42 -5.56 -13.91
CA TYR A 59 -1.33 -4.52 -14.95
C TYR A 59 -0.64 -3.27 -14.42
N VAL A 60 0.15 -2.62 -15.29
CA VAL A 60 0.87 -1.38 -14.96
C VAL A 60 0.05 -0.19 -15.47
N GLU A 61 -0.60 0.54 -14.56
CA GLU A 61 -1.40 1.74 -14.90
C GLU A 61 -0.59 3.05 -14.84
N TYR A 62 0.56 3.03 -14.17
CA TYR A 62 1.31 4.24 -13.84
C TYR A 62 2.76 4.17 -14.31
N SER A 63 3.29 5.30 -14.72
CA SER A 63 4.69 5.47 -15.15
C SER A 63 5.29 6.69 -14.46
N TYR A 64 6.49 6.52 -13.93
CA TYR A 64 7.27 7.60 -13.32
C TYR A 64 8.69 7.57 -13.89
N ASN A 65 9.40 8.69 -13.84
CA ASN A 65 10.83 8.75 -14.12
C ASN A 65 11.64 8.50 -12.85
N ALA A 66 12.83 7.93 -12.98
CA ALA A 66 13.81 7.98 -11.91
C ALA A 66 14.10 9.45 -11.55
N GLY A 67 14.10 9.77 -10.25
CA GLY A 67 14.20 11.14 -9.75
C GLY A 67 12.85 11.83 -9.51
N ASP A 68 11.74 11.27 -9.99
CA ASP A 68 10.41 11.80 -9.70
C ASP A 68 10.04 11.63 -8.22
N THR A 69 9.08 12.43 -7.78
CA THR A 69 8.36 12.22 -6.52
C THR A 69 6.96 11.72 -6.83
N VAL A 70 6.63 10.52 -6.35
CA VAL A 70 5.29 9.96 -6.45
C VAL A 70 4.43 10.56 -5.34
N GLN A 71 3.34 11.22 -5.71
CA GLN A 71 2.34 11.65 -4.75
C GLN A 71 1.36 10.49 -4.49
N VAL A 72 1.51 9.83 -3.34
CA VAL A 72 0.62 8.75 -2.91
C VAL A 72 -0.52 9.34 -2.09
N GLN A 73 -1.75 9.15 -2.56
CA GLN A 73 -2.98 9.65 -1.94
C GLN A 73 -3.81 8.47 -1.43
N PHE A 74 -4.33 8.59 -0.21
CA PHE A 74 -5.16 7.59 0.44
C PHE A 74 -6.64 7.96 0.35
N ASP A 75 -7.51 6.95 0.33
CA ASP A 75 -8.93 7.19 0.56
C ASP A 75 -9.21 7.51 2.03
N ASN A 76 -10.38 8.08 2.31
CA ASN A 76 -10.80 8.29 3.68
C ASN A 76 -11.06 6.95 4.37
N GLY A 77 -10.49 6.77 5.56
CA GLY A 77 -10.67 5.57 6.36
C GLY A 77 -10.37 5.83 7.83
N ASN A 78 -10.27 4.76 8.61
CA ASN A 78 -9.85 4.84 10.01
C ASN A 78 -8.31 4.87 10.11
N THR A 79 -7.78 5.99 10.59
CA THR A 79 -6.33 6.19 10.73
C THR A 79 -5.73 5.55 11.98
N HIS A 80 -6.54 4.97 12.87
CA HIS A 80 -6.11 4.30 14.10
C HIS A 80 -5.10 5.09 14.94
N SER A 81 -5.32 6.39 15.06
CA SER A 81 -4.41 7.34 15.74
C SER A 81 -2.97 7.33 15.19
N GLY A 82 -2.82 6.90 13.94
CA GLY A 82 -1.59 6.87 13.18
C GLY A 82 -0.84 5.56 13.26
N GLY A 83 0.44 5.61 13.63
CA GLY A 83 1.34 4.46 13.63
C GLY A 83 2.47 4.61 12.62
N HIS A 84 3.04 3.48 12.19
CA HIS A 84 4.27 3.45 11.42
C HIS A 84 3.99 3.03 9.99
N CYS A 85 4.36 3.85 9.00
CA CYS A 85 4.28 3.45 7.61
C CYS A 85 5.59 3.57 6.85
N GLN A 86 5.80 2.65 5.92
CA GLN A 86 6.93 2.64 5.00
C GLN A 86 6.43 2.64 3.56
N PHE A 87 7.19 3.31 2.70
CA PHE A 87 7.01 3.27 1.26
C PHE A 87 8.29 2.71 0.65
N ALA A 88 8.18 1.70 -0.21
CA ALA A 88 9.31 0.94 -0.70
C ALA A 88 9.17 0.58 -2.19
N LEU A 89 10.29 0.30 -2.84
CA LEU A 89 10.33 -0.25 -4.19
C LEU A 89 10.86 -1.69 -4.19
N SER A 90 10.27 -2.52 -5.04
CA SER A 90 10.78 -3.83 -5.43
C SER A 90 11.04 -3.88 -6.94
N TYR A 91 12.13 -4.50 -7.33
CA TYR A 91 12.52 -4.75 -8.73
C TYR A 91 12.59 -6.24 -9.06
N ASP A 92 12.40 -7.12 -8.08
CA ASP A 92 12.68 -8.55 -8.16
C ASP A 92 11.42 -9.43 -8.02
N ASN A 93 10.28 -8.88 -8.47
CA ASN A 93 8.95 -9.48 -8.35
C ASN A 93 8.55 -9.73 -6.89
N ASP A 94 8.58 -8.66 -6.09
CA ASP A 94 8.07 -8.63 -4.70
C ASP A 94 8.87 -9.49 -3.71
N LYS A 95 10.09 -9.94 -4.08
CA LYS A 95 10.92 -10.76 -3.18
C LYS A 95 11.64 -9.89 -2.15
N THR A 96 12.13 -8.74 -2.56
CA THR A 96 12.76 -7.76 -1.69
C THR A 96 12.21 -6.36 -1.93
N PHE A 97 12.17 -5.58 -0.86
CA PHE A 97 11.66 -4.21 -0.86
C PHE A 97 12.66 -3.30 -0.19
N VAL A 98 13.07 -2.25 -0.90
CA VAL A 98 13.98 -1.21 -0.43
C VAL A 98 13.16 0.01 -0.05
N VAL A 99 13.23 0.40 1.23
CA VAL A 99 12.47 1.52 1.79
C VAL A 99 13.01 2.85 1.28
N LEU A 100 12.11 3.66 0.73
CA LEU A 100 12.36 5.01 0.22
C LEU A 100 11.96 6.08 1.23
N LYS A 101 10.89 5.84 1.99
CA LYS A 101 10.36 6.76 2.99
C LYS A 101 9.83 5.98 4.18
N THR A 102 10.11 6.47 5.38
CA THR A 102 9.51 5.98 6.62
C THR A 102 8.82 7.15 7.33
N VAL A 103 7.62 6.91 7.83
CA VAL A 103 6.90 7.80 8.75
C VAL A 103 6.71 7.03 10.04
N VAL A 104 7.34 7.51 11.10
CA VAL A 104 7.36 6.84 12.41
C VAL A 104 6.30 7.50 13.30
N ARG A 105 5.37 6.71 13.85
CA ARG A 105 4.25 7.11 14.74
C ARG A 105 3.19 8.03 14.14
N ASP A 106 3.56 8.89 13.20
CA ASP A 106 2.72 9.95 12.66
C ASP A 106 2.02 9.59 11.33
N CYS A 107 1.94 8.31 10.95
CA CYS A 107 1.27 7.97 9.68
C CYS A 107 -0.17 8.50 9.69
N PHE A 108 -0.58 9.23 8.65
CA PHE A 108 -1.89 9.90 8.53
C PHE A 108 -2.18 11.07 9.48
N MET A 109 -1.32 11.35 10.46
CA MET A 109 -1.55 12.43 11.43
C MET A 109 -1.39 13.84 10.83
N LYS A 110 -0.70 13.94 9.69
CA LYS A 110 -0.44 15.21 8.98
C LYS A 110 -1.16 15.31 7.63
N GLY A 111 -2.07 14.38 7.36
CA GLY A 111 -2.83 14.30 6.11
C GLY A 111 -2.72 12.94 5.43
N LEU A 112 -3.51 12.78 4.36
CA LEU A 112 -3.69 11.53 3.62
C LEU A 112 -2.88 11.51 2.30
N SER A 113 -1.87 12.36 2.18
CA SER A 113 -1.01 12.47 1.01
C SER A 113 0.46 12.41 1.41
N PHE A 114 1.24 11.63 0.68
CA PHE A 114 2.66 11.40 0.95
C PHE A 114 3.48 11.54 -0.32
N ASP A 115 4.54 12.33 -0.21
CA ASP A 115 5.55 12.45 -1.25
C ASP A 115 6.61 11.36 -1.08
N VAL A 116 6.66 10.44 -2.04
CA VAL A 116 7.57 9.29 -2.05
C VAL A 116 8.61 9.47 -3.17
N PRO A 117 9.89 9.75 -2.84
CA PRO A 117 10.90 10.02 -3.85
C PRO A 117 11.41 8.73 -4.49
N ILE A 118 11.39 8.65 -5.83
CA ILE A 118 12.12 7.63 -6.58
C ILE A 118 13.56 8.13 -6.77
N PRO A 119 14.58 7.37 -6.35
CA PRO A 119 15.98 7.79 -6.54
C PRO A 119 16.30 8.04 -8.01
N ALA A 120 17.08 9.08 -8.32
CA ALA A 120 17.56 9.33 -9.68
C ALA A 120 18.46 8.19 -10.21
N THR A 121 19.08 7.44 -9.30
CA THR A 121 19.89 6.25 -9.62
C THR A 121 19.07 4.99 -9.89
N ALA A 122 17.75 5.04 -9.69
CA ALA A 122 16.88 3.89 -9.89
C ALA A 122 16.97 3.42 -11.35
N PRO A 123 17.15 2.11 -11.59
CA PRO A 123 17.27 1.61 -12.95
C PRO A 123 15.93 1.71 -13.68
N PRO A 124 15.93 1.92 -15.01
CA PRO A 124 14.71 1.82 -15.81
C PRO A 124 14.14 0.42 -15.69
N SER A 125 12.82 0.32 -15.54
CA SER A 125 12.13 -0.96 -15.53
C SER A 125 10.74 -0.84 -16.13
N LYS A 126 10.37 -1.81 -16.96
CA LYS A 126 8.99 -1.97 -17.43
C LYS A 126 8.03 -2.28 -16.28
N ARG A 127 8.55 -2.85 -15.19
CA ARG A 127 7.79 -3.20 -13.99
C ARG A 127 8.67 -3.11 -12.74
N ALA A 128 8.29 -2.23 -11.84
CA ALA A 128 8.70 -2.24 -10.44
C ALA A 128 7.43 -2.21 -9.58
N THR A 129 7.53 -2.63 -8.33
CA THR A 129 6.42 -2.55 -7.38
C THR A 129 6.68 -1.42 -6.40
N LEU A 130 5.79 -0.43 -6.38
CA LEU A 130 5.68 0.50 -5.26
C LEU A 130 4.81 -0.14 -4.19
N ALA A 131 5.35 -0.26 -2.98
CA ALA A 131 4.65 -0.79 -1.83
C ALA A 131 4.46 0.31 -0.78
N TRP A 132 3.29 0.34 -0.17
CA TRP A 132 3.06 0.98 1.12
C TRP A 132 2.79 -0.09 2.16
N THR A 133 3.31 0.09 3.36
CA THR A 133 2.96 -0.73 4.51
C THR A 133 2.64 0.13 5.72
N TRP A 134 1.82 -0.40 6.62
CA TRP A 134 1.43 0.30 7.83
C TRP A 134 1.20 -0.67 9.00
N VAL A 135 1.74 -0.29 10.15
CA VAL A 135 1.41 -0.85 11.46
C VAL A 135 0.62 0.22 12.20
N ASN A 136 -0.66 -0.06 12.44
CA ASN A 136 -1.57 0.85 13.15
C ASN A 136 -1.15 1.03 14.61
N ALA A 137 -1.31 2.25 15.14
CA ALA A 137 -0.96 2.54 16.53
C ALA A 137 -1.93 1.84 17.49
N VAL A 138 -3.24 2.07 17.31
CA VAL A 138 -4.28 1.59 18.24
C VAL A 138 -5.12 0.49 17.60
N GLY A 139 -5.60 -0.45 18.43
CA GLY A 139 -6.52 -1.50 18.03
C GLY A 139 -5.83 -2.86 17.87
N ASN A 140 -6.33 -3.68 16.96
CA ASN A 140 -5.72 -4.98 16.68
C ASN A 140 -4.28 -4.80 16.19
N ARG A 141 -3.40 -5.75 16.52
CA ARG A 141 -2.03 -5.76 16.00
C ARG A 141 -2.06 -6.24 14.57
N GLU A 142 -2.15 -5.29 13.65
CA GLU A 142 -2.32 -5.55 12.24
C GLU A 142 -1.13 -5.00 11.44
N TYR A 143 -1.02 -5.53 10.22
CA TYR A 143 -0.04 -5.09 9.25
C TYR A 143 -0.75 -4.96 7.91
N TYR A 144 -0.66 -3.77 7.32
CA TYR A 144 -1.32 -3.41 6.08
C TYR A 144 -0.28 -3.34 4.98
N MET A 145 -0.68 -3.69 3.75
CA MET A 145 0.18 -3.48 2.58
C MET A 145 -0.66 -3.33 1.32
N ASN A 146 -0.38 -2.28 0.56
CA ASN A 146 -0.86 -2.12 -0.81
C ASN A 146 0.33 -2.15 -1.76
N CYS A 147 0.15 -2.81 -2.90
CA CYS A 147 1.18 -2.94 -3.94
C CYS A 147 0.66 -2.41 -5.27
N ILE A 148 1.48 -1.59 -5.93
CA ILE A 148 1.18 -0.93 -7.19
C ILE A 148 2.28 -1.32 -8.18
N ASP A 149 1.90 -1.91 -9.31
CA ASP A 149 2.83 -2.16 -10.41
C ASP A 149 3.00 -0.87 -11.23
N ILE A 150 4.24 -0.41 -11.34
CA ILE A 150 4.62 0.84 -12.02
C ILE A 150 5.71 0.59 -13.05
N THR A 151 5.77 1.44 -14.08
CA THR A 151 6.95 1.56 -14.95
C THR A 151 7.85 2.66 -14.40
N ILE A 152 9.16 2.41 -14.37
CA ILE A 152 10.19 3.42 -14.08
C ILE A 152 10.96 3.70 -15.37
N LYS A 153 10.95 4.96 -15.81
CA LYS A 153 11.60 5.44 -17.03
C LYS A 153 12.87 6.24 -16.68
N GLY A 154 13.77 6.38 -17.64
CA GLY A 154 15.04 7.09 -17.44
C GLY A 154 15.92 6.40 -16.41
N GLY A 155 16.70 7.19 -15.67
CA GLY A 155 17.63 6.69 -14.65
C GLY A 155 18.90 6.10 -15.23
N VAL A 156 19.58 5.27 -14.43
CA VAL A 156 20.89 4.69 -14.78
C VAL A 156 20.70 3.22 -15.19
N PRO A 157 20.99 2.84 -16.45
CA PRO A 157 21.00 1.43 -16.85
C PRO A 157 21.97 0.62 -15.97
N GLY A 158 21.48 -0.47 -15.36
CA GLY A 158 22.26 -1.23 -14.38
C GLY A 158 22.47 -0.53 -13.03
N GLY A 159 21.78 0.58 -12.80
CA GLY A 159 21.76 1.27 -11.51
C GLY A 159 21.12 0.43 -10.40
N THR A 160 21.23 0.92 -9.18
CA THR A 160 20.68 0.26 -7.99
C THR A 160 19.88 1.25 -7.14
N ILE A 161 18.94 0.70 -6.40
CA ILE A 161 18.31 1.38 -5.27
C ILE A 161 18.93 0.82 -3.98
N THR A 162 19.34 1.70 -3.08
CA THR A 162 19.93 1.32 -1.79
C THR A 162 19.14 1.97 -0.67
N GLY A 163 18.87 1.21 0.38
CA GLY A 163 18.10 1.65 1.52
C GLY A 163 17.80 0.49 2.46
N PRO A 164 17.13 0.76 3.59
CA PRO A 164 16.75 -0.28 4.54
C PRO A 164 15.83 -1.31 3.89
N LYS A 165 15.91 -2.56 4.36
CA LYS A 165 14.90 -3.58 4.05
C LYS A 165 13.57 -3.18 4.71
N LEU A 166 12.47 -3.41 3.99
CA LEU A 166 11.11 -3.25 4.53
C LEU A 166 10.93 -4.06 5.81
N MET A 167 10.41 -3.40 6.85
CA MET A 167 10.06 -4.03 8.11
C MET A 167 8.73 -4.76 7.94
N VAL A 168 8.66 -6.02 8.35
CA VAL A 168 7.41 -6.81 8.40
C VAL A 168 7.13 -7.19 9.84
N ALA A 169 5.90 -6.97 10.30
CA ALA A 169 5.47 -7.22 11.67
C ALA A 169 4.02 -7.70 11.70
N ASN A 170 3.54 -8.11 12.87
CA ASN A 170 2.13 -8.44 13.14
C ASN A 170 1.53 -9.47 12.17
N LEU A 171 2.36 -10.39 11.70
CA LEU A 171 1.98 -11.51 10.84
C LEU A 171 2.58 -12.81 11.40
N PRO A 172 2.01 -13.99 11.08
CA PRO A 172 2.59 -15.25 11.49
C PRO A 172 4.06 -15.37 11.09
N GLY A 173 4.93 -15.66 12.06
CA GLY A 173 6.38 -15.79 11.85
C GLY A 173 7.17 -14.47 11.87
N TYR A 174 6.51 -13.33 12.09
CA TYR A 174 7.14 -12.02 12.24
C TYR A 174 6.99 -11.46 13.65
N PRO A 175 7.84 -10.50 14.07
CA PRO A 175 7.70 -9.85 15.35
C PRO A 175 6.33 -9.17 15.50
N THR A 176 5.75 -9.26 16.69
CA THR A 176 4.58 -8.46 17.07
C THR A 176 5.06 -7.15 17.67
N ILE A 177 4.56 -6.03 17.16
CA ILE A 177 4.87 -4.69 17.69
C ILE A 177 3.74 -4.27 18.63
N PRO A 178 4.06 -3.86 19.87
CA PRO A 178 3.04 -3.37 20.82
C PRO A 178 2.42 -2.04 20.35
N GLU A 179 1.38 -1.59 21.04
CA GLU A 179 0.84 -0.23 20.86
C GLU A 179 1.85 0.85 21.25
#